data_AF-A0A848WVJ1-F1
#
_entry.id   AF-A0A848WVJ1-F1
#
_cell.length_a   1.000
_cell.length_b   1.000
_cell.length_c   1.000
_cell.angle_alpha   90.00
_cell.angle_beta   90.00
_cell.angle_gamma   90.00
#
_symmetry.space_group_name_H-M   'P 1'
#
loop_
_entity.id
_entity.type
_entity.pdbx_description
1 polymer ?
#
loop_
_entity_poly.entity_id
_entity_poly.type
_entity_poly.pdbx_seq_one_letter_code
_entity_poly.pdbx_strand_id
1 'polypeptide(L)'
;MSIKLAPFELPNRLVKDEDTATETYAKFTADPFEAGYGHTIGNSLRRVLLSSLEGASITSVKIAGAQHEFTSLPGVVEDVTEIVLNLKQIRFKHHDDKEPATLSLTVDKTGPVTASDIEEISQYEIVNPDQHICTLDKKTKFSIDMEVRVGRGFNTAEDNKHPEMPIGVIPIDSIFSPVRRVKYAVENTRVGQRTDYDKLVLEVWTDGRLEPHDALLQSSAILRHHLDVFVNYDDDAIEIDAAPTETSEQDNELKKLLNMSVNEIELSVRAANCLNNANITSVGQLAMKSEAEMLKYRNFGKKSLNEIKDKLSELGLSLGMQIDPGLLEQPFAAPLLGGDSSSEGPGLASLIAANLNRD
;
A
#
# COMPACT_ATOMS: atom_id res chain seq x y z
N MET A 1 -24.40 24.39 -6.81
CA MET A 1 -23.60 25.42 -6.10
C MET A 1 -22.63 24.62 -5.27
N SER A 2 -21.38 24.46 -5.72
CA SER A 2 -20.42 23.60 -5.04
C SER A 2 -20.12 24.15 -3.65
N ILE A 3 -20.30 23.31 -2.64
CA ILE A 3 -19.98 23.62 -1.25
C ILE A 3 -18.48 23.38 -1.09
N LYS A 4 -17.73 24.46 -0.88
CA LYS A 4 -16.32 24.36 -0.51
C LYS A 4 -16.21 24.08 0.98
N LEU A 5 -15.70 22.91 1.32
CA LEU A 5 -15.43 22.54 2.70
C LEU A 5 -14.11 23.19 3.17
N ALA A 6 -14.04 23.51 4.46
CA ALA A 6 -12.80 23.97 5.09
C ALA A 6 -11.69 22.92 4.92
N PRO A 7 -10.40 23.33 4.93
CA PRO A 7 -9.29 22.41 4.73
C PRO A 7 -9.35 21.28 5.74
N PHE A 8 -9.43 20.06 5.21
CA PHE A 8 -9.55 18.82 5.95
C PHE A 8 -8.21 18.09 5.88
N GLU A 9 -7.64 17.74 7.02
CA GLU A 9 -6.37 16.99 7.04
C GLU A 9 -6.65 15.53 6.66
N LEU A 10 -6.08 15.11 5.53
CA LEU A 10 -6.17 13.75 5.05
C LEU A 10 -4.90 12.98 5.43
N PRO A 11 -5.04 11.68 5.76
CA PRO A 11 -3.88 10.84 6.06
C PRO A 11 -3.04 10.66 4.79
N ASN A 12 -1.82 11.17 4.80
CA ASN A 12 -0.93 11.12 3.64
C ASN A 12 0.08 9.98 3.71
N ARG A 13 0.13 9.24 4.84
CA ARG A 13 1.13 8.20 5.07
C ARG A 13 0.51 6.98 5.73
N LEU A 14 0.75 5.81 5.12
CA LEU A 14 0.55 4.50 5.72
C LEU A 14 1.93 3.86 5.91
N VAL A 15 2.31 3.59 7.16
CA VAL A 15 3.57 2.93 7.51
C VAL A 15 3.28 1.52 7.99
N LYS A 16 3.91 0.54 7.36
CA LYS A 16 3.98 -0.84 7.86
C LYS A 16 5.19 -0.94 8.79
N ASP A 17 4.97 -1.49 9.99
CA ASP A 17 6.02 -1.81 10.94
C ASP A 17 6.70 -3.11 10.49
N GLU A 18 7.84 -2.99 9.79
CA GLU A 18 8.58 -4.14 9.24
C GLU A 18 9.27 -4.96 10.33
N ASP A 19 9.63 -4.35 11.46
CA ASP A 19 10.34 -5.01 12.56
C ASP A 19 9.48 -6.10 13.22
N THR A 20 8.17 -5.87 13.29
CA THR A 20 7.20 -6.81 13.87
C THR A 20 6.44 -7.63 12.82
N ALA A 21 6.64 -7.34 11.52
CA ALA A 21 5.90 -7.99 10.45
C ALA A 21 6.32 -9.45 10.27
N THR A 22 5.32 -10.31 10.15
CA THR A 22 5.47 -11.70 9.69
C THR A 22 4.46 -11.95 8.56
N GLU A 23 4.53 -13.12 7.93
CA GLU A 23 3.58 -13.49 6.87
C GLU A 23 2.12 -13.55 7.36
N THR A 24 1.90 -13.74 8.67
CA THR A 24 0.57 -13.88 9.28
C THR A 24 0.18 -12.71 10.19
N TYR A 25 1.08 -11.76 10.41
CA TYR A 25 0.82 -10.60 11.27
C TYR A 25 1.50 -9.34 10.72
N ALA A 26 0.76 -8.24 10.66
CA ALA A 26 1.35 -6.94 10.41
C ALA A 26 0.67 -5.85 11.24
N LYS A 27 1.47 -4.84 11.59
CA LYS A 27 1.02 -3.62 12.24
C LYS A 27 1.17 -2.45 11.27
N PHE A 28 0.09 -1.71 11.09
CA PHE A 28 0.01 -0.54 10.24
C PHE A 28 -0.26 0.69 11.09
N THR A 29 0.36 1.80 10.73
CA THR A 29 0.13 3.10 11.36
C THR A 29 -0.21 4.11 10.28
N ALA A 30 -1.32 4.82 10.46
CA ALA A 30 -1.76 5.88 9.56
C ALA A 30 -2.02 7.17 10.34
N ASP A 31 -1.45 8.26 9.85
CA ASP A 31 -1.55 9.60 10.41
C ASP A 31 -1.26 10.67 9.32
N PRO A 32 -1.75 11.91 9.49
CA PRO A 32 -2.69 12.37 10.51
C PRO A 32 -4.16 12.19 10.11
N PHE A 33 -5.03 11.93 11.08
CA PHE A 33 -6.49 11.98 10.92
C PHE A 33 -7.08 13.12 11.74
N GLU A 34 -8.15 13.74 11.23
CA GLU A 34 -8.96 14.66 12.04
C GLU A 34 -9.52 13.95 13.29
N ALA A 35 -9.75 14.70 14.37
CA ALA A 35 -10.24 14.15 15.63
C ALA A 35 -11.54 13.34 15.44
N GLY A 36 -11.53 12.07 15.86
CA GLY A 36 -12.66 11.14 15.76
C GLY A 36 -12.68 10.30 14.48
N TYR A 37 -11.95 10.70 13.43
CA TYR A 37 -11.85 9.89 12.21
C TYR A 37 -11.03 8.62 12.43
N GLY A 38 -10.08 8.61 13.36
CA GLY A 38 -9.32 7.40 13.71
C GLY A 38 -10.24 6.26 14.16
N HIS A 39 -11.23 6.56 15.01
CA HIS A 39 -12.22 5.56 15.44
C HIS A 39 -13.15 5.12 14.32
N THR A 40 -13.60 6.07 13.48
CA THR A 40 -14.52 5.79 12.37
C THR A 40 -13.89 4.85 11.35
N ILE A 41 -12.66 5.18 10.90
CA ILE A 41 -11.93 4.38 9.93
C ILE A 41 -11.48 3.06 10.55
N GLY A 42 -10.91 3.08 11.75
CA GLY A 42 -10.42 1.88 12.44
C GLY A 42 -11.53 0.85 12.68
N ASN A 43 -12.71 1.29 13.14
CA ASN A 43 -13.85 0.39 13.33
C ASN A 43 -14.42 -0.13 12.00
N SER A 44 -14.48 0.71 10.97
CA SER A 44 -15.00 0.32 9.66
C SER A 44 -14.09 -0.73 9.00
N LEU A 45 -12.79 -0.49 8.95
CA LEU A 45 -11.81 -1.45 8.42
C LEU A 45 -11.83 -2.76 9.21
N ARG A 46 -11.90 -2.71 10.55
CA ARG A 46 -12.02 -3.91 11.39
C ARG A 46 -13.23 -4.77 11.01
N ARG A 47 -14.38 -4.15 10.72
CA ARG A 47 -15.59 -4.89 10.32
C ARG A 47 -15.40 -5.56 8.97
N VAL A 48 -14.93 -4.80 7.97
CA VAL A 48 -14.76 -5.31 6.60
C VAL A 48 -13.71 -6.42 6.55
N LEU A 49 -12.58 -6.26 7.25
CA LEU A 49 -11.52 -7.28 7.35
C LEU A 49 -12.04 -8.61 7.90
N LEU A 50 -12.94 -8.59 8.89
CA LEU A 50 -13.46 -9.82 9.50
C LEU A 50 -14.60 -10.46 8.69
N SER A 51 -15.39 -9.68 7.95
CA SER A 51 -16.61 -10.18 7.29
C SER A 51 -16.51 -10.40 5.79
N SER A 52 -15.80 -9.52 5.07
CA SER A 52 -16.05 -9.31 3.64
C SER A 52 -14.97 -9.88 2.73
N LEU A 53 -13.84 -10.32 3.30
CA LEU A 53 -12.77 -10.94 2.54
C LEU A 53 -13.17 -12.35 2.08
N GLU A 54 -12.77 -12.67 0.87
CA GLU A 54 -13.02 -13.98 0.26
C GLU A 54 -11.98 -14.99 0.72
N GLY A 55 -12.43 -16.22 0.92
CA GLY A 55 -11.54 -17.35 1.16
C GLY A 55 -12.21 -18.67 0.82
N ALA A 56 -11.41 -19.73 0.81
CA ALA A 56 -11.84 -21.07 0.45
C ALA A 56 -11.97 -21.96 1.70
N SER A 57 -13.05 -22.72 1.78
CA SER A 57 -13.33 -23.66 2.86
C SER A 57 -14.12 -24.85 2.34
N ILE A 58 -14.01 -25.97 3.03
CA ILE A 58 -14.84 -27.16 2.78
C ILE A 58 -16.28 -26.84 3.18
N THR A 59 -17.23 -27.17 2.31
CA THR A 59 -18.68 -26.95 2.51
C THR A 59 -19.44 -28.25 2.74
N SER A 60 -19.01 -29.33 2.11
CA SER A 60 -19.65 -30.64 2.23
C SER A 60 -18.60 -31.75 2.21
N VAL A 61 -18.88 -32.85 2.89
CA VAL A 61 -17.98 -34.01 3.00
C VAL A 61 -18.78 -35.28 2.81
N LYS A 62 -18.25 -36.21 2.02
CA LYS A 62 -18.78 -37.55 1.83
C LYS A 62 -17.73 -38.56 2.24
N ILE A 63 -18.02 -39.32 3.28
CA ILE A 63 -17.06 -40.27 3.87
C ILE A 63 -17.54 -41.69 3.59
N ALA A 64 -16.67 -42.53 3.01
CA ALA A 64 -17.02 -43.91 2.72
C ALA A 64 -17.31 -44.69 4.01
N GLY A 65 -18.53 -45.21 4.13
CA GLY A 65 -18.97 -45.98 5.31
C GLY A 65 -19.69 -45.16 6.38
N ALA A 66 -19.79 -43.84 6.24
CA ALA A 66 -20.57 -42.97 7.13
C ALA A 66 -21.75 -42.35 6.37
N GLN A 67 -22.96 -42.50 6.90
CA GLN A 67 -24.16 -41.85 6.33
C GLN A 67 -24.49 -40.51 7.01
N HIS A 68 -23.96 -40.31 8.22
CA HIS A 68 -24.18 -39.12 9.04
C HIS A 68 -22.99 -38.89 9.98
N GLU A 69 -22.90 -37.69 10.55
CA GLU A 69 -21.77 -37.21 11.37
C GLU A 69 -21.60 -37.93 12.73
N PHE A 70 -22.67 -38.52 13.25
CA PHE A 70 -22.67 -39.26 14.52
C PHE A 70 -22.30 -40.75 14.39
N THR A 71 -21.61 -41.13 13.32
CA THR A 71 -21.14 -42.51 13.14
C THR A 71 -19.68 -42.65 13.53
N SER A 72 -19.29 -43.86 13.95
CA SER A 72 -17.90 -44.25 14.12
C SER A 72 -17.50 -45.20 13.00
N LEU A 73 -16.28 -45.08 12.48
CA LEU A 73 -15.78 -45.92 11.40
C LEU A 73 -14.88 -47.04 11.94
N PRO A 74 -15.06 -48.30 11.51
CA PRO A 74 -14.22 -49.39 11.98
C PRO A 74 -12.78 -49.23 11.50
N GLY A 75 -11.82 -49.19 12.43
CA GLY A 75 -10.39 -49.07 12.14
C GLY A 75 -9.86 -47.63 12.06
N VAL A 76 -10.72 -46.64 12.32
CA VAL A 76 -10.33 -45.25 12.58
C VAL A 76 -10.41 -44.99 14.09
N VAL A 77 -9.45 -44.27 14.64
CA VAL A 77 -9.40 -43.98 16.09
C VAL A 77 -10.42 -42.90 16.47
N GLU A 78 -10.54 -41.86 15.65
CA GLU A 78 -11.43 -40.71 15.82
C GLU A 78 -12.84 -40.97 15.28
N ASP A 79 -13.85 -40.37 15.92
CA ASP A 79 -15.24 -40.39 15.44
C ASP A 79 -15.43 -39.44 14.25
N VAL A 80 -16.46 -39.67 13.43
CA VAL A 80 -16.70 -38.83 12.23
C VAL A 80 -16.90 -37.35 12.60
N THR A 81 -17.46 -37.04 13.76
CA THR A 81 -17.61 -35.66 14.24
C THR A 81 -16.24 -34.98 14.46
N GLU A 82 -15.27 -35.70 15.01
CA GLU A 82 -13.91 -35.21 15.22
C GLU A 82 -13.16 -35.05 13.90
N ILE A 83 -13.35 -35.99 12.96
CA ILE A 83 -12.84 -35.87 11.58
C ILE A 83 -13.38 -34.59 10.93
N VAL A 84 -14.69 -34.32 11.05
CA VAL A 84 -15.30 -33.09 10.51
C VAL A 84 -14.70 -31.83 11.15
N LEU A 85 -14.47 -31.83 12.47
CA LEU A 85 -13.83 -30.71 13.15
C LEU A 85 -12.39 -30.48 12.67
N ASN A 86 -11.64 -31.54 12.42
CA ASN A 86 -10.28 -31.49 11.89
C ASN A 86 -10.25 -31.00 10.44
N LEU A 87 -11.18 -31.46 9.60
CA LEU A 87 -11.34 -30.98 8.22
C LEU A 87 -11.62 -29.46 8.17
N LYS A 88 -12.42 -28.93 9.11
CA LYS A 88 -12.68 -27.48 9.22
C LYS A 88 -11.42 -26.64 9.51
N GLN A 89 -10.35 -27.24 10.04
CA GLN A 89 -9.08 -26.54 10.31
C GLN A 89 -8.16 -26.46 9.09
N ILE A 90 -8.47 -27.18 8.01
CA ILE A 90 -7.67 -27.15 6.78
C ILE A 90 -7.84 -25.80 6.08
N ARG A 91 -6.73 -25.27 5.57
CA ARG A 91 -6.65 -23.95 4.96
C ARG A 91 -6.33 -24.08 3.48
N PHE A 92 -7.25 -23.58 2.66
CA PHE A 92 -7.11 -23.56 1.23
C PHE A 92 -6.87 -22.14 0.74
N LYS A 93 -5.86 -21.99 -0.11
CA LYS A 93 -5.67 -20.82 -0.94
C LYS A 93 -6.25 -21.15 -2.31
N HIS A 94 -7.06 -20.23 -2.86
CA HIS A 94 -7.64 -20.40 -4.19
C HIS A 94 -6.85 -19.57 -5.19
N HIS A 95 -6.75 -20.07 -6.42
CA HIS A 95 -6.26 -19.28 -7.56
C HIS A 95 -7.41 -18.50 -8.21
N ASP A 96 -7.17 -17.84 -9.35
CA ASP A 96 -8.14 -16.92 -9.97
C ASP A 96 -9.50 -17.57 -10.31
N ASP A 97 -9.53 -18.88 -10.53
CA ASP A 97 -10.76 -19.63 -10.78
C ASP A 97 -11.53 -19.91 -9.48
N LYS A 98 -12.71 -19.31 -9.34
CA LYS A 98 -13.57 -19.39 -8.14
C LYS A 98 -14.62 -20.50 -8.21
N GLU A 99 -14.42 -21.50 -9.07
CA GLU A 99 -15.37 -22.58 -9.25
C GLU A 99 -15.31 -23.58 -8.08
N PRO A 100 -16.46 -24.13 -7.64
CA PRO A 100 -16.48 -25.25 -6.69
C PRO A 100 -15.68 -26.42 -7.23
N ALA A 101 -14.83 -27.02 -6.39
CA ALA A 101 -14.12 -28.24 -6.73
C ALA A 101 -14.31 -29.32 -5.69
N THR A 102 -14.30 -30.57 -6.15
CA THR A 102 -14.32 -31.74 -5.28
C THR A 102 -12.90 -32.28 -5.16
N LEU A 103 -12.37 -32.28 -3.95
CA LEU A 103 -11.09 -32.91 -3.61
C LEU A 103 -11.35 -34.32 -3.06
N SER A 104 -10.52 -35.27 -3.49
CA SER A 104 -10.55 -36.65 -2.99
C SER A 104 -9.32 -36.93 -2.13
N LEU A 105 -9.53 -37.69 -1.05
CA LEU A 105 -8.49 -38.27 -0.23
C LEU A 105 -8.72 -39.77 -0.17
N THR A 106 -7.78 -40.54 -0.71
CA THR A 106 -7.80 -42.01 -0.66
C THR A 106 -6.50 -42.52 -0.08
N VAL A 107 -6.56 -43.15 1.10
CA VAL A 107 -5.39 -43.70 1.78
C VAL A 107 -5.61 -45.16 2.19
N ASP A 108 -4.55 -45.96 2.09
CA ASP A 108 -4.50 -47.35 2.55
C ASP A 108 -3.18 -47.58 3.33
N LYS A 109 -3.11 -46.97 4.51
CA LYS A 109 -1.95 -47.03 5.41
C LYS A 109 -2.39 -47.19 6.86
N THR A 110 -1.45 -47.59 7.71
CA THR A 110 -1.62 -47.58 9.18
C THR A 110 -0.85 -46.37 9.72
N GLY A 111 -1.47 -45.59 10.62
CA GLY A 111 -0.89 -44.37 11.17
C GLY A 111 -1.70 -43.10 10.88
N PRO A 112 -1.11 -41.91 11.13
CA PRO A 112 -1.81 -40.63 10.97
C PRO A 112 -2.03 -40.27 9.49
N VAL A 113 -3.18 -39.69 9.22
CA VAL A 113 -3.61 -39.12 7.94
C VAL A 113 -3.63 -37.60 8.10
N THR A 114 -2.88 -36.92 7.24
CA THR A 114 -2.69 -35.46 7.28
C THR A 114 -3.24 -34.81 6.02
N ALA A 115 -3.40 -33.49 6.03
CA ALA A 115 -3.86 -32.74 4.87
C ALA A 115 -2.96 -32.90 3.64
N SER A 116 -1.67 -33.21 3.81
CA SER A 116 -0.75 -33.58 2.73
C SER A 116 -1.15 -34.83 1.94
N ASP A 117 -2.00 -35.69 2.48
CA ASP A 117 -2.48 -36.90 1.79
C ASP A 117 -3.68 -36.61 0.86
N ILE A 118 -4.17 -35.36 0.82
CA ILE A 118 -5.25 -34.94 -0.08
C ILE A 118 -4.70 -34.83 -1.50
N GLU A 119 -5.46 -35.30 -2.48
CA GLU A 119 -5.11 -35.13 -3.89
C GLU A 119 -5.27 -33.64 -4.27
N GLU A 120 -4.14 -32.94 -4.43
CA GLU A 120 -4.14 -31.54 -4.82
C GLU A 120 -4.67 -31.36 -6.26
N ILE A 121 -5.57 -30.40 -6.42
CA ILE A 121 -6.06 -29.93 -7.72
C ILE A 121 -5.42 -28.56 -7.98
N SER A 122 -5.07 -28.27 -9.24
CA SER A 122 -4.45 -27.01 -9.66
C SER A 122 -5.21 -25.73 -9.26
N GLN A 123 -6.45 -25.83 -8.78
CA GLN A 123 -7.30 -24.71 -8.38
C GLN A 123 -7.14 -24.30 -6.92
N TYR A 124 -6.75 -25.24 -6.04
CA TYR A 124 -6.68 -25.04 -4.60
C TYR A 124 -5.35 -25.57 -4.04
N GLU A 125 -4.65 -24.69 -3.32
CA GLU A 125 -3.38 -24.99 -2.65
C GLU A 125 -3.62 -25.13 -1.14
N ILE A 126 -3.02 -26.15 -0.52
CA ILE A 126 -3.13 -26.40 0.93
C ILE A 126 -2.04 -25.63 1.66
N VAL A 127 -2.44 -24.70 2.54
CA VAL A 127 -1.50 -23.85 3.30
C VAL A 127 -0.92 -24.58 4.52
N ASN A 128 -1.67 -25.50 5.14
CA ASN A 128 -1.26 -26.27 6.32
C ASN A 128 -1.27 -27.79 6.04
N PRO A 129 -0.28 -28.32 5.32
CA PRO A 129 -0.23 -29.74 4.94
C PRO A 129 -0.04 -30.69 6.15
N ASP A 130 0.45 -30.17 7.27
CA ASP A 130 0.67 -30.86 8.55
C ASP A 130 -0.61 -31.07 9.37
N GLN A 131 -1.73 -30.48 8.96
CA GLN A 131 -3.00 -30.60 9.67
C GLN A 131 -3.45 -32.06 9.78
N HIS A 132 -3.57 -32.54 11.01
CA HIS A 132 -4.09 -33.89 11.30
C HIS A 132 -5.56 -33.98 10.95
N ILE A 133 -5.95 -35.08 10.29
CA ILE A 133 -7.34 -35.39 9.94
C ILE A 133 -7.85 -36.52 10.84
N CYS A 134 -7.19 -37.68 10.79
CA CYS A 134 -7.51 -38.87 11.58
C CYS A 134 -6.33 -39.85 11.64
N THR A 135 -6.47 -40.89 12.46
CA THR A 135 -5.48 -41.95 12.67
C THR A 135 -6.11 -43.30 12.35
N LEU A 136 -5.43 -44.08 11.51
CA LEU A 136 -5.85 -45.43 11.15
C LEU A 136 -5.12 -46.46 12.02
N ASP A 137 -5.86 -47.17 12.88
CA ASP A 137 -5.34 -48.21 13.80
C ASP A 137 -4.90 -49.47 13.03
N LYS A 138 -5.61 -49.79 11.95
CA LYS A 138 -5.34 -50.96 11.09
C LYS A 138 -5.20 -50.51 9.65
N LYS A 139 -4.64 -51.40 8.81
CA LYS A 139 -4.59 -51.19 7.37
C LYS A 139 -6.01 -51.30 6.79
N THR A 140 -6.69 -50.17 6.72
CA THR A 140 -8.05 -50.01 6.22
C THR A 140 -8.04 -48.96 5.13
N LYS A 141 -8.75 -49.22 4.03
CA LYS A 141 -8.95 -48.21 2.99
C LYS A 141 -9.88 -47.12 3.52
N PHE A 142 -9.38 -45.90 3.60
CA PHE A 142 -10.13 -44.71 3.99
C PHE A 142 -10.27 -43.79 2.77
N SER A 143 -11.49 -43.37 2.49
CA SER A 143 -11.83 -42.56 1.32
C SER A 143 -12.79 -41.45 1.73
N ILE A 144 -12.42 -40.21 1.44
CA ILE A 144 -13.22 -39.01 1.67
C ILE A 144 -13.26 -38.20 0.39
N ASP A 145 -14.46 -37.79 -0.03
CA ASP A 145 -14.65 -36.74 -1.02
C ASP A 145 -15.11 -35.47 -0.28
N MET A 146 -14.49 -34.33 -0.55
CA MET A 146 -14.83 -33.05 0.07
C MET A 146 -15.02 -31.97 -0.98
N GLU A 147 -16.08 -31.18 -0.85
CA GLU A 147 -16.35 -30.06 -1.74
C GLU A 147 -15.78 -28.79 -1.12
N VAL A 148 -14.93 -28.09 -1.86
CA VAL A 148 -14.36 -26.79 -1.48
C VAL A 148 -15.00 -25.70 -2.33
N ARG A 149 -15.39 -24.62 -1.66
CA ARG A 149 -15.99 -23.45 -2.31
C ARG A 149 -15.33 -22.18 -1.82
N VAL A 150 -15.34 -21.17 -2.68
CA VAL A 150 -14.99 -19.79 -2.31
C VAL A 150 -16.24 -19.10 -1.79
N GLY A 151 -16.11 -18.45 -0.63
CA GLY A 151 -17.20 -17.74 0.04
C GLY A 151 -16.67 -16.54 0.83
N ARG A 152 -17.56 -15.91 1.60
CA ARG A 152 -17.23 -14.78 2.47
C ARG A 152 -17.81 -15.01 3.85
N GLY A 153 -17.10 -14.54 4.89
CA GLY A 153 -17.57 -14.64 6.26
C GLY A 153 -17.73 -16.09 6.74
N PHE A 154 -18.95 -16.44 7.13
CA PHE A 154 -19.30 -17.72 7.73
C PHE A 154 -20.65 -18.21 7.21
N ASN A 155 -20.70 -19.47 6.80
CA ASN A 155 -21.93 -20.16 6.43
C ASN A 155 -22.16 -21.35 7.37
N THR A 156 -23.43 -21.54 7.75
CA THR A 156 -23.81 -22.73 8.53
C THR A 156 -23.94 -23.96 7.65
N ALA A 157 -23.92 -25.13 8.26
CA ALA A 157 -24.20 -26.38 7.56
C ALA A 157 -25.59 -26.38 6.87
N GLU A 158 -26.57 -25.67 7.41
CA GLU A 158 -27.89 -25.53 6.77
C GLU A 158 -27.84 -24.65 5.52
N ASP A 159 -27.07 -23.55 5.53
CA ASP A 159 -26.90 -22.68 4.36
C ASP A 159 -26.16 -23.38 3.21
N ASN A 160 -25.28 -24.31 3.57
CA ASN A 160 -24.55 -25.14 2.62
C ASN A 160 -25.41 -26.29 2.04
N LYS A 161 -26.64 -26.51 2.55
CA LYS A 161 -27.53 -27.54 2.00
C LYS A 161 -28.11 -27.13 0.65
N HIS A 162 -28.01 -28.03 -0.31
CA HIS A 162 -28.69 -27.91 -1.61
C HIS A 162 -29.63 -29.11 -1.82
N PRO A 163 -30.82 -28.90 -2.43
CA PRO A 163 -31.82 -29.96 -2.63
C PRO A 163 -31.34 -31.13 -3.51
N GLU A 164 -30.28 -30.95 -4.29
CA GLU A 164 -29.72 -31.97 -5.18
C GLU A 164 -28.63 -32.81 -4.50
N MET A 165 -28.34 -32.59 -3.21
CA MET A 165 -27.27 -33.33 -2.54
C MET A 165 -27.62 -34.82 -2.39
N PRO A 166 -26.70 -35.73 -2.78
CA PRO A 166 -26.91 -37.15 -2.63
C PRO A 166 -26.94 -37.57 -1.16
N ILE A 167 -27.64 -38.67 -0.90
CA ILE A 167 -27.71 -39.28 0.44
C ILE A 167 -26.30 -39.70 0.87
N GLY A 168 -25.92 -39.36 2.10
CA GLY A 168 -24.60 -39.65 2.68
C GLY A 168 -23.59 -38.51 2.53
N VAL A 169 -23.96 -37.37 1.94
CA VAL A 169 -23.17 -36.13 2.02
C VAL A 169 -23.53 -35.41 3.32
N ILE A 170 -22.50 -35.05 4.08
CA ILE A 170 -22.58 -34.35 5.35
C ILE A 170 -22.20 -32.88 5.07
N PRO A 171 -23.15 -31.94 5.11
CA PRO A 171 -22.83 -30.52 5.02
C PRO A 171 -22.16 -30.08 6.33
N ILE A 172 -21.17 -29.21 6.22
CA ILE A 172 -20.41 -28.71 7.37
C ILE A 172 -20.41 -27.20 7.39
N ASP A 173 -20.25 -26.60 8.56
CA ASP A 173 -20.07 -25.15 8.66
C ASP A 173 -18.74 -24.73 8.04
N SER A 174 -18.75 -23.61 7.33
CA SER A 174 -17.59 -23.13 6.56
C SER A 174 -17.16 -21.76 7.04
N ILE A 175 -15.88 -21.64 7.40
CA ILE A 175 -15.24 -20.38 7.77
C ILE A 175 -14.39 -19.94 6.58
N PHE A 176 -14.91 -18.98 5.82
CA PHE A 176 -14.22 -18.45 4.64
C PHE A 176 -13.25 -17.32 4.99
N SER A 177 -13.49 -16.60 6.10
CA SER A 177 -12.68 -15.43 6.46
C SER A 177 -11.20 -15.80 6.71
N PRO A 178 -10.24 -15.24 5.95
CA PRO A 178 -8.81 -15.49 6.14
C PRO A 178 -8.20 -14.69 7.31
N VAL A 179 -8.96 -13.72 7.86
CA VAL A 179 -8.51 -12.88 8.97
C VAL A 179 -9.04 -13.42 10.29
N ARG A 180 -8.12 -13.78 11.20
CA ARG A 180 -8.47 -14.35 12.51
C ARG A 180 -8.78 -13.30 13.54
N ARG A 181 -8.02 -12.21 13.52
CA ARG A 181 -8.10 -11.15 14.53
C ARG A 181 -7.71 -9.82 13.92
N VAL A 182 -8.39 -8.78 14.36
CA VAL A 182 -8.02 -7.39 14.09
C VAL A 182 -8.18 -6.59 15.37
N LYS A 183 -7.17 -5.81 15.69
CA LYS A 183 -7.16 -4.87 16.82
C LYS A 183 -6.79 -3.51 16.27
N TYR A 184 -7.48 -2.47 16.70
CA TYR A 184 -7.09 -1.11 16.40
C TYR A 184 -6.97 -0.32 17.70
N ALA A 185 -6.09 0.68 17.70
CA ALA A 185 -5.94 1.68 18.74
C ALA A 185 -5.84 3.05 18.06
N VAL A 186 -6.34 4.07 18.74
CA VAL A 186 -6.22 5.46 18.31
C VAL A 186 -5.37 6.18 19.35
N GLU A 187 -4.32 6.84 18.88
CA GLU A 187 -3.41 7.65 19.69
C GLU A 187 -3.43 9.09 19.21
N ASN A 188 -3.08 10.05 20.06
CA ASN A 188 -2.96 11.44 19.62
C ASN A 188 -1.62 11.66 18.90
N THR A 189 -1.65 12.42 17.81
CA THR A 189 -0.46 12.87 17.08
C THR A 189 -0.42 14.39 16.98
N ARG A 190 0.80 14.92 16.87
CA ARG A 190 1.04 16.34 16.74
C ARG A 190 1.42 16.67 15.30
N VAL A 191 0.67 17.59 14.71
CA VAL A 191 0.96 18.17 13.38
C VAL A 191 1.16 19.67 13.56
N GLY A 192 2.40 20.13 13.35
CA GLY A 192 2.79 21.52 13.58
C GLY A 192 2.56 21.97 15.04
N GLN A 193 1.63 22.92 15.22
CA GLN A 193 1.28 23.44 16.56
C GLN A 193 0.08 22.73 17.20
N ARG A 194 -0.69 21.94 16.45
CA ARG A 194 -1.88 21.22 16.93
C ARG A 194 -1.53 19.79 17.36
N THR A 195 -2.11 19.34 18.47
CA THR A 195 -1.79 18.04 19.13
C THR A 195 -3.00 17.11 19.23
N ASP A 196 -4.12 17.50 18.63
CA ASP A 196 -5.45 16.88 18.72
C ASP A 196 -5.81 16.03 17.50
N TYR A 197 -4.83 15.76 16.61
CA TYR A 197 -5.02 14.82 15.51
C TYR A 197 -4.94 13.38 15.99
N ASP A 198 -5.68 12.51 15.32
CA ASP A 198 -5.69 11.08 15.57
C ASP A 198 -4.60 10.36 14.74
N LYS A 199 -4.00 9.35 15.34
CA LYS A 199 -3.14 8.35 14.71
C LYS A 199 -3.78 6.99 14.89
N LEU A 200 -4.07 6.32 13.77
CA LEU A 200 -4.67 5.00 13.79
C LEU A 200 -3.56 3.95 13.74
N VAL A 201 -3.50 3.11 14.76
CA VAL A 201 -2.66 1.92 14.81
C VAL A 201 -3.55 0.69 14.60
N LEU A 202 -3.31 -0.05 13.52
CA LEU A 202 -4.07 -1.23 13.14
C LEU A 202 -3.18 -2.47 13.14
N GLU A 203 -3.55 -3.46 13.94
CA GLU A 203 -2.88 -4.75 14.03
C GLU A 203 -3.78 -5.84 13.42
N VAL A 204 -3.27 -6.56 12.41
CA VAL A 204 -4.01 -7.56 11.63
C VAL A 204 -3.32 -8.91 11.71
N TRP A 205 -4.08 -9.96 12.06
CA TRP A 205 -3.63 -11.35 12.08
C TRP A 205 -4.41 -12.18 11.04
N THR A 206 -3.70 -12.75 10.07
CA THR A 206 -4.23 -13.65 9.05
C THR A 206 -3.87 -15.10 9.34
N ASP A 207 -4.47 -16.03 8.61
CA ASP A 207 -4.24 -17.46 8.73
C ASP A 207 -3.24 -18.03 7.70
N GLY A 208 -2.56 -17.16 6.94
CA GLY A 208 -1.61 -17.50 5.89
C GLY A 208 -2.23 -17.72 4.51
N ARG A 209 -3.57 -17.78 4.38
CA ARG A 209 -4.24 -17.82 3.06
C ARG A 209 -4.09 -16.49 2.31
N LEU A 210 -3.97 -15.40 3.05
CA LEU A 210 -3.82 -14.03 2.55
C LEU A 210 -2.82 -13.26 3.41
N GLU A 211 -1.99 -12.44 2.77
CA GLU A 211 -1.06 -11.56 3.49
C GLU A 211 -1.82 -10.39 4.17
N PRO A 212 -1.38 -9.94 5.36
CA PRO A 212 -2.03 -8.82 6.05
C PRO A 212 -2.10 -7.51 5.25
N HIS A 213 -1.10 -7.25 4.40
CA HIS A 213 -1.08 -6.08 3.52
C HIS A 213 -2.19 -6.15 2.47
N ASP A 214 -2.32 -7.29 1.80
CA ASP A 214 -3.33 -7.49 0.77
C ASP A 214 -4.73 -7.53 1.36
N ALA A 215 -4.90 -8.10 2.55
CA ALA A 215 -6.15 -8.03 3.31
C ALA A 215 -6.58 -6.58 3.57
N LEU A 216 -5.64 -5.71 3.97
CA LEU A 216 -5.90 -4.29 4.19
C LEU A 216 -6.28 -3.57 2.90
N LEU A 217 -5.57 -3.85 1.80
CA LEU A 217 -5.85 -3.27 0.49
C LEU A 217 -7.25 -3.65 -0.01
N GLN A 218 -7.58 -4.95 0.00
CA GLN A 218 -8.89 -5.44 -0.42
C GLN A 218 -10.01 -4.88 0.44
N SER A 219 -9.84 -4.86 1.77
CA SER A 219 -10.86 -4.31 2.68
C SER A 219 -11.08 -2.80 2.48
N SER A 220 -10.02 -2.04 2.22
CA SER A 220 -10.10 -0.60 1.93
C SER A 220 -10.80 -0.35 0.60
N ALA A 221 -10.50 -1.15 -0.43
CA ALA A 221 -11.18 -1.09 -1.71
C ALA A 221 -12.68 -1.39 -1.57
N ILE A 222 -13.06 -2.45 -0.85
CA ILE A 222 -14.47 -2.80 -0.58
C ILE A 222 -15.18 -1.64 0.12
N LEU A 223 -14.56 -1.04 1.14
CA LEU A 223 -15.14 0.08 1.87
C LEU A 223 -15.37 1.30 0.97
N ARG A 224 -14.42 1.63 0.09
CA ARG A 224 -14.55 2.71 -0.89
C ARG A 224 -15.74 2.48 -1.83
N HIS A 225 -15.85 1.29 -2.42
CA HIS A 225 -16.97 0.97 -3.33
C HIS A 225 -18.34 1.08 -2.64
N HIS A 226 -18.43 0.79 -1.34
CA HIS A 226 -19.66 1.01 -0.57
C HIS A 226 -19.98 2.49 -0.35
N LEU A 227 -18.97 3.36 -0.33
CA LEU A 227 -19.14 4.82 -0.19
C LEU A 227 -19.46 5.50 -1.52
N ASP A 228 -19.03 4.94 -2.65
CA ASP A 228 -19.25 5.52 -3.99
C ASP A 228 -20.74 5.78 -4.30
N VAL A 229 -21.66 4.94 -3.78
CA VAL A 229 -23.12 5.13 -3.94
C VAL A 229 -23.61 6.43 -3.29
N PHE A 230 -22.97 6.87 -2.21
CA PHE A 230 -23.32 8.10 -1.51
C PHE A 230 -22.66 9.33 -2.13
N VAL A 231 -21.48 9.16 -2.71
CA VAL A 231 -20.76 10.24 -3.42
C VAL A 231 -21.48 10.58 -4.72
N ASN A 232 -21.86 9.56 -5.50
CA ASN A 232 -22.47 9.73 -6.82
C ASN A 232 -23.95 10.14 -6.76
N TYR A 233 -24.49 10.46 -5.58
CA TYR A 233 -25.85 10.98 -5.43
C TYR A 233 -25.97 12.42 -5.93
N ASP A 234 -24.88 13.21 -5.84
CA ASP A 234 -24.83 14.59 -6.32
C ASP A 234 -23.37 14.96 -6.66
N ASP A 235 -22.90 14.56 -7.86
CA ASP A 235 -21.50 14.66 -8.32
C ASP A 235 -20.94 16.11 -8.29
N ASP A 236 -21.80 17.13 -8.24
CA ASP A 236 -21.44 18.55 -8.34
C ASP A 236 -21.43 19.31 -6.99
N ALA A 237 -21.65 18.64 -5.86
CA ALA A 237 -21.99 19.32 -4.61
C ALA A 237 -20.79 19.64 -3.70
N ILE A 238 -19.67 18.93 -3.75
CA ILE A 238 -18.62 19.04 -2.70
C ILE A 238 -17.21 19.02 -3.31
N GLU A 239 -16.56 20.19 -3.29
CA GLU A 239 -15.11 20.30 -3.50
C GLU A 239 -14.45 20.37 -2.12
N ILE A 240 -13.67 19.35 -1.76
CA ILE A 240 -12.81 19.39 -0.58
C ILE A 240 -11.55 20.13 -1.02
N ASP A 241 -11.36 21.36 -0.54
CA ASP A 241 -10.05 22.03 -0.60
C ASP A 241 -9.13 21.20 0.31
N ALA A 242 -8.47 20.18 -0.24
CA ALA A 242 -7.46 19.42 0.50
C ALA A 242 -6.44 20.42 1.04
N ALA A 243 -6.10 20.30 2.33
CA ALA A 243 -5.04 21.11 2.92
C ALA A 243 -3.82 21.08 1.99
N PRO A 244 -3.18 22.24 1.70
CA PRO A 244 -2.11 22.30 0.73
C PRO A 244 -1.00 21.38 1.24
N THR A 245 -0.86 20.22 0.61
CA THR A 245 0.41 19.52 0.60
C THR A 245 1.39 20.57 0.05
N GLU A 246 2.48 20.84 0.77
CA GLU A 246 3.45 21.90 0.47
C GLU A 246 4.24 21.70 -0.85
N THR A 247 3.60 21.16 -1.87
CA THR A 247 4.01 21.30 -3.26
C THR A 247 2.74 21.32 -4.07
N SER A 248 2.16 22.52 -4.23
CA SER A 248 1.03 22.70 -5.12
C SER A 248 1.43 22.25 -6.53
N GLU A 249 0.48 21.78 -7.34
CA GLU A 249 0.74 21.50 -8.77
C GLU A 249 1.35 22.73 -9.48
N GLN A 250 0.99 23.93 -8.99
CA GLN A 250 1.56 25.21 -9.40
C GLN A 250 3.06 25.34 -9.04
N ASP A 251 3.49 24.86 -7.87
CA ASP A 251 4.90 24.84 -7.47
C ASP A 251 5.71 23.84 -8.32
N ASN A 252 5.12 22.70 -8.70
CA ASN A 252 5.78 21.75 -9.60
C ASN A 252 5.93 22.30 -11.02
N GLU A 253 4.91 23.00 -11.53
CA GLU A 253 4.96 23.65 -12.83
C GLU A 253 5.96 24.82 -12.83
N LEU A 254 5.96 25.63 -11.78
CA LEU A 254 6.94 26.69 -11.57
C LEU A 254 8.36 26.13 -11.40
N LYS A 255 8.54 25.03 -10.67
CA LYS A 255 9.84 24.33 -10.52
C LYS A 255 10.33 23.80 -11.87
N LYS A 256 9.45 23.27 -12.70
CA LYS A 256 9.81 22.81 -14.06
C LYS A 256 10.21 23.97 -14.96
N LEU A 257 9.49 25.10 -14.91
CA LEU A 257 9.82 26.32 -15.65
C LEU A 257 11.14 26.93 -15.20
N LEU A 258 11.40 26.99 -13.88
CA LEU A 258 12.62 27.54 -13.32
C LEU A 258 13.85 26.68 -13.63
N ASN A 259 13.71 25.35 -13.71
CA ASN A 259 14.84 24.45 -14.02
C ASN A 259 15.04 24.21 -15.52
N MET A 260 14.18 24.77 -16.38
CA MET A 260 14.35 24.72 -17.85
C MET A 260 15.71 25.32 -18.27
N SER A 261 16.31 24.78 -19.34
CA SER A 261 17.56 25.31 -19.86
C SER A 261 17.34 26.59 -20.66
N VAL A 262 18.26 27.54 -20.53
CA VAL A 262 18.25 28.79 -21.32
C VAL A 262 18.32 28.53 -22.83
N ASN A 263 18.90 27.39 -23.26
CA ASN A 263 18.97 27.01 -24.67
C ASN A 263 17.62 26.57 -25.26
N GLU A 264 16.64 26.23 -24.43
CA GLU A 264 15.29 25.85 -24.85
C GLU A 264 14.40 27.08 -25.07
N ILE A 265 14.80 28.25 -24.55
CA ILE A 265 14.15 29.51 -24.89
C ILE A 265 14.65 29.94 -26.27
N GLU A 266 13.71 30.27 -27.17
CA GLU A 266 13.97 30.80 -28.51
C GLU A 266 14.59 32.21 -28.47
N LEU A 267 15.84 32.30 -28.02
CA LEU A 267 16.64 33.51 -27.96
C LEU A 267 17.50 33.66 -29.22
N SER A 268 17.84 34.90 -29.58
CA SER A 268 18.82 35.14 -30.64
C SER A 268 20.18 34.52 -30.30
N VAL A 269 20.91 34.14 -31.34
CA VAL A 269 22.28 33.59 -31.26
C VAL A 269 23.22 34.49 -30.45
N ARG A 270 22.97 35.80 -30.40
CA ARG A 270 23.75 36.73 -29.57
C ARG A 270 23.39 36.63 -28.08
N ALA A 271 22.11 36.59 -27.74
CA ALA A 271 21.65 36.49 -26.36
C ALA A 271 22.09 35.15 -25.74
N ALA A 272 21.90 34.03 -26.45
CA ALA A 272 22.32 32.70 -25.98
C ALA A 272 23.84 32.61 -25.73
N ASN A 273 24.66 33.15 -26.65
CA ASN A 273 26.11 33.18 -26.46
C ASN A 273 26.56 34.09 -25.31
N CYS A 274 25.85 35.18 -25.05
CA CYS A 274 26.14 36.04 -23.90
C CYS A 274 25.80 35.36 -22.57
N LEU A 275 24.69 34.62 -22.52
CA LEU A 275 24.25 33.89 -21.32
C LEU A 275 25.18 32.71 -21.01
N ASN A 276 25.61 31.96 -22.03
CA ASN A 276 26.61 30.90 -21.88
C ASN A 276 27.96 31.44 -21.39
N ASN A 277 28.40 32.62 -21.88
CA ASN A 277 29.62 33.28 -21.38
C ASN A 277 29.48 33.81 -19.93
N ALA A 278 28.26 34.04 -19.47
CA ALA A 278 27.95 34.48 -18.11
C ALA A 278 27.72 33.31 -17.13
N ASN A 279 27.88 32.05 -17.59
CA ASN A 279 27.58 30.83 -16.84
C ASN A 279 26.13 30.75 -16.33
N ILE A 280 25.18 31.35 -17.05
CA ILE A 280 23.75 31.28 -16.73
C ILE A 280 23.15 30.17 -17.59
N THR A 281 22.88 29.01 -16.98
CA THR A 281 22.46 27.80 -17.71
C THR A 281 20.97 27.51 -17.61
N SER A 282 20.30 28.09 -16.60
CA SER A 282 18.91 27.83 -16.26
C SER A 282 18.06 29.11 -16.18
N VAL A 283 16.76 29.00 -16.50
CA VAL A 283 15.82 30.13 -16.51
C VAL A 283 15.66 30.75 -15.12
N GLY A 284 15.66 29.94 -14.06
CA GLY A 284 15.61 30.44 -12.68
C GLY A 284 16.84 31.29 -12.33
N GLN A 285 18.03 30.90 -12.78
CA GLN A 285 19.24 31.70 -12.60
C GLN A 285 19.18 33.03 -13.35
N LEU A 286 18.55 33.04 -14.53
CA LEU A 286 18.34 34.26 -15.32
C LEU A 286 17.35 35.21 -14.63
N ALA A 287 16.24 34.69 -14.10
CA ALA A 287 15.22 35.49 -13.41
C ALA A 287 15.74 36.14 -12.11
N MET A 288 16.71 35.52 -11.43
CA MET A 288 17.35 36.10 -10.22
C MET A 288 18.29 37.28 -10.53
N LYS A 289 18.73 37.45 -11.78
CA LYS A 289 19.68 38.53 -12.14
C LYS A 289 18.95 39.83 -12.41
N SER A 290 19.49 40.92 -11.86
CA SER A 290 18.97 42.26 -12.08
C SER A 290 19.37 42.81 -13.46
N GLU A 291 18.55 43.70 -14.02
CA GLU A 291 18.84 44.37 -15.30
C GLU A 291 20.21 45.07 -15.30
N ALA A 292 20.60 45.64 -14.15
CA ALA A 292 21.87 46.33 -13.97
C ALA A 292 23.08 45.38 -13.97
N GLU A 293 22.92 44.14 -13.52
CA GLU A 293 23.96 43.10 -13.58
C GLU A 293 24.11 42.57 -15.01
N MET A 294 23.01 42.40 -15.72
CA MET A 294 23.02 41.91 -17.10
C MET A 294 23.79 42.84 -18.05
N LEU A 295 23.70 44.16 -17.83
CA LEU A 295 24.42 45.17 -18.62
C LEU A 295 25.94 45.21 -18.37
N LYS A 296 26.44 44.52 -17.33
CA LYS A 296 27.89 44.43 -17.05
C LYS A 296 28.58 43.36 -17.88
N TYR A 297 27.84 42.42 -18.47
CA TYR A 297 28.43 41.34 -19.26
C TYR A 297 28.96 41.84 -20.60
N ARG A 298 30.13 41.33 -20.97
CA ARG A 298 30.83 41.71 -22.20
C ARG A 298 29.98 41.37 -23.42
N ASN A 299 29.81 42.34 -24.32
CA ASN A 299 28.98 42.23 -25.54
C ASN A 299 27.46 42.14 -25.30
N PHE A 300 26.99 42.45 -24.09
CA PHE A 300 25.57 42.51 -23.78
C PHE A 300 24.99 43.91 -24.11
N GLY A 301 24.00 43.96 -25.01
CA GLY A 301 23.44 45.21 -25.52
C GLY A 301 21.95 45.41 -25.18
N LYS A 302 21.46 46.65 -25.32
CA LYS A 302 20.06 47.02 -25.06
C LYS A 302 19.03 46.19 -25.85
N LYS A 303 19.40 45.73 -27.06
CA LYS A 303 18.53 44.86 -27.88
C LYS A 303 18.37 43.46 -27.28
N SER A 304 19.45 42.86 -26.77
CA SER A 304 19.40 41.53 -26.13
C SER A 304 18.72 41.59 -24.75
N LEU A 305 18.86 42.71 -24.03
CA LEU A 305 18.14 42.92 -22.77
C LEU A 305 16.62 42.93 -22.98
N ASN A 306 16.14 43.67 -23.98
CA ASN A 306 14.70 43.72 -24.30
C ASN A 306 14.18 42.35 -24.76
N GLU A 307 14.94 41.65 -25.60
CA GLU A 307 14.59 40.30 -26.06
C GLU A 307 14.43 39.30 -24.90
N ILE A 308 15.33 39.34 -23.91
CA ILE A 308 15.23 38.50 -22.71
C ILE A 308 14.02 38.89 -21.85
N LYS A 309 13.75 40.19 -21.73
CA LYS A 309 12.61 40.69 -20.95
C LYS A 309 11.28 40.27 -21.56
N ASP A 310 11.15 40.37 -22.88
CA ASP A 310 9.96 39.96 -23.62
C ASP A 310 9.75 38.45 -23.45
N LYS A 311 10.80 37.62 -23.62
CA LYS A 311 10.72 36.16 -23.45
C LYS A 311 10.45 35.70 -22.01
N LEU A 312 11.02 36.37 -21.01
CA LEU A 312 10.67 36.09 -19.61
C LEU A 312 9.22 36.47 -19.32
N SER A 313 8.72 37.57 -19.90
CA SER A 313 7.33 37.98 -19.73
C SER A 313 6.34 37.03 -20.39
N GLU A 314 6.69 36.42 -21.53
CA GLU A 314 5.90 35.33 -22.17
C GLU A 314 5.77 34.12 -21.25
N LEU A 315 6.79 33.85 -20.43
CA LEU A 315 6.82 32.76 -19.43
C LEU A 315 6.27 33.18 -18.07
N GLY A 316 5.74 34.40 -17.93
CA GLY A 316 5.20 34.93 -16.67
C GLY A 316 6.26 35.28 -15.61
N LEU A 317 7.54 35.36 -15.99
CA LEU A 317 8.68 35.65 -15.11
C LEU A 317 9.21 37.09 -15.33
N SER A 318 9.95 37.60 -14.35
CA SER A 318 10.58 38.94 -14.44
C SER A 318 12.03 38.92 -13.92
N LEU A 319 12.84 39.88 -14.38
CA LEU A 319 14.23 40.03 -13.96
C LEU A 319 14.32 40.63 -12.55
N GLY A 320 15.16 40.05 -11.69
CA GLY A 320 15.35 40.46 -10.30
C GLY A 320 14.33 39.85 -9.33
N MET A 321 13.69 38.74 -9.70
CA MET A 321 12.77 38.02 -8.82
C MET A 321 13.55 37.33 -7.70
N GLN A 322 13.05 37.45 -6.47
CA GLN A 322 13.55 36.65 -5.34
C GLN A 322 12.88 35.28 -5.43
N ILE A 323 13.66 34.26 -5.78
CA ILE A 323 13.21 32.87 -5.91
C ILE A 323 13.80 32.07 -4.76
N ASP A 324 12.99 31.24 -4.11
CA ASP A 324 13.44 30.41 -3.00
C ASP A 324 14.44 29.34 -3.47
N PRO A 325 15.59 29.15 -2.77
CA PRO A 325 16.64 28.24 -3.21
C PRO A 325 16.22 26.76 -3.32
N GLY A 326 15.12 26.37 -2.66
CA GLY A 326 14.59 25.00 -2.69
C GLY A 326 13.87 24.63 -3.99
N LEU A 327 13.55 25.61 -4.84
CA LEU A 327 12.88 25.41 -6.13
C LEU A 327 13.87 25.20 -7.29
N LEU A 328 15.18 25.33 -7.05
CA LEU A 328 16.23 25.18 -8.06
C LEU A 328 17.03 23.88 -7.82
N GLU A 329 17.26 23.09 -8.86
CA GLU A 329 17.95 21.78 -8.75
C GLU A 329 19.48 21.90 -8.61
N GLN A 330 20.05 23.10 -8.81
CA GLN A 330 21.48 23.34 -8.60
C GLN A 330 21.73 24.40 -7.52
N PRO A 331 22.59 24.12 -6.51
CA PRO A 331 22.84 25.05 -5.43
C PRO A 331 23.56 26.31 -5.94
N PHE A 332 22.96 27.47 -5.66
CA PHE A 332 23.60 28.77 -5.85
C PHE A 332 24.68 28.96 -4.79
N ALA A 333 25.95 29.10 -5.21
CA ALA A 333 26.98 29.67 -4.35
C ALA A 333 26.71 31.18 -4.21
N ALA A 334 26.25 31.60 -3.04
CA ALA A 334 25.99 33.02 -2.75
C ALA A 334 27.26 33.87 -2.96
N PRO A 335 27.14 35.13 -3.43
CA PRO A 335 28.28 36.04 -3.44
C PRO A 335 28.60 36.41 -1.98
N LEU A 336 29.83 36.11 -1.54
CA LEU A 336 30.35 36.50 -0.24
C LEU A 336 30.31 38.04 -0.09
N LEU A 337 29.32 38.53 0.65
CA LEU A 337 29.36 39.84 1.27
C LEU A 337 30.20 39.73 2.56
N GLY A 338 31.20 40.59 2.66
CA GLY A 338 32.30 40.50 3.62
C GLY A 338 31.87 40.38 5.08
N GLY A 339 32.60 39.53 5.79
CA GLY A 339 32.63 39.40 7.24
C GLY A 339 33.73 38.42 7.62
N ASP A 340 34.79 38.94 8.25
CA ASP A 340 35.92 38.16 8.75
C ASP A 340 35.48 36.99 9.64
N SER A 341 35.90 35.78 9.30
CA SER A 341 36.23 34.76 10.31
C SER A 341 37.17 33.72 9.72
N SER A 342 38.44 33.88 10.07
CA SER A 342 39.48 32.88 9.96
C SER A 342 39.08 31.55 10.60
N SER A 343 38.92 30.49 9.80
CA SER A 343 39.32 29.11 10.16
C SER A 343 39.16 28.19 8.94
N GLU A 344 40.09 28.30 7.98
CA GLU A 344 40.25 27.26 6.96
C GLU A 344 40.83 26.01 7.63
N GLY A 345 40.02 24.96 7.74
CA GLY A 345 40.51 23.61 7.97
C GLY A 345 41.36 23.14 6.78
N PRO A 346 42.35 22.27 7.01
CA PRO A 346 43.33 21.91 5.98
C PRO A 346 42.66 21.19 4.79
N GLY A 347 42.69 21.84 3.62
CA GLY A 347 42.14 21.29 2.37
C GLY A 347 42.84 20.01 1.92
N LEU A 348 42.13 19.19 1.15
CA LEU A 348 42.53 17.86 0.66
C LEU A 348 43.96 17.77 0.10
N ALA A 349 44.50 18.85 -0.47
CA ALA A 349 45.88 18.89 -0.98
C ALA A 349 46.94 18.69 0.12
N SER A 350 46.67 19.15 1.36
CA SER A 350 47.57 18.96 2.51
C SER A 350 47.49 17.54 3.10
N LEU A 351 46.34 16.88 3.02
CA LEU A 351 46.15 15.47 3.39
C LEU A 351 46.82 14.52 2.39
N ILE A 352 46.85 14.89 1.11
CA ILE A 352 47.53 14.11 0.06
C ILE A 352 49.06 14.24 0.20
N ALA A 353 49.59 15.42 0.52
CA ALA A 353 51.03 15.62 0.77
C ALA A 353 51.54 14.89 2.03
N ALA A 354 50.69 14.70 3.05
CA ALA A 354 51.03 13.96 4.26
C ALA A 354 51.13 12.44 4.07
N ASN A 355 50.48 11.88 3.04
CA ASN A 355 50.49 10.44 2.75
C ASN A 355 51.54 10.00 1.72
N LEU A 356 52.19 10.94 1.01
CA LEU A 356 53.25 10.63 0.03
C LEU A 356 54.68 10.71 0.59
N ASN A 357 54.87 11.10 1.85
CA ASN A 357 56.18 11.19 2.52
C ASN A 357 56.30 10.26 3.74
N ARG A 358 55.67 9.08 3.70
CA ARG A 358 55.93 7.99 4.66
C ARG A 358 56.48 6.79 3.92
N ASP A 359 57.80 6.80 3.73
CA ASP A 359 58.69 5.64 3.79
C ASP A 359 59.94 6.06 4.58
#